data_AF-A0A1E7R954-F1
#
_entry.id   AF-A0A1E7R954-F1
#
_cell.length_a   1.000
_cell.length_b   1.000
_cell.length_c   1.000
_cell.angle_alpha   90.00
_cell.angle_beta   90.00
_cell.angle_gamma   90.00
#
_symmetry.space_group_name_H-M   'P 1'
#
loop_
_entity.id
_entity.type
_entity.pdbx_description
1 polymer ?
#
loop_
_entity_poly.entity_id
_entity_poly.type
_entity_poly.pdbx_seq_one_letter_code
_entity_poly.pdbx_strand_id
1 'polypeptide(L)'
;MKTNTPTKSYDASDVSEGYALAYEQVADLSVMIDAMRNNHEKTAEYVKKVYNVPDTVFSDMKRLFAIVEGLVSDNLEFSKSQEDAYQKEYES
;
A
#
# COMPACT_ATOMS: atom_id res chain seq x y z
N MET A 1 17.59 -26.64 -33.49
CA MET A 1 17.28 -25.24 -33.76
C MET A 1 17.15 -24.55 -32.40
N LYS A 2 18.12 -23.72 -31.99
CA LYS A 2 18.03 -22.98 -30.71
C LYS A 2 17.21 -21.72 -30.97
N THR A 3 16.03 -21.62 -30.36
CA THR A 3 15.23 -20.40 -30.39
C THR A 3 15.87 -19.39 -29.45
N ASN A 4 16.62 -18.44 -29.99
CA ASN A 4 17.05 -17.25 -29.23
C ASN A 4 15.83 -16.38 -29.02
N THR A 5 15.09 -16.60 -27.93
CA THR A 5 14.11 -15.62 -27.45
C THR A 5 14.92 -14.40 -27.01
N PRO A 6 14.70 -13.19 -27.57
CA PRO A 6 15.40 -12.01 -27.11
C PRO A 6 15.07 -11.80 -25.63
N THR A 7 16.09 -11.71 -24.79
CA THR A 7 15.91 -11.31 -23.39
C THR A 7 15.38 -9.89 -23.42
N LYS A 8 14.17 -9.64 -22.93
CA LYS A 8 13.66 -8.27 -22.78
C LYS A 8 14.63 -7.53 -21.86
N SER A 9 15.23 -6.47 -22.38
CA SER A 9 15.98 -5.50 -21.57
C SER A 9 14.99 -4.41 -21.17
N TYR A 10 14.93 -4.12 -19.88
CA TYR A 10 14.19 -2.98 -19.36
C TYR A 10 15.14 -1.79 -19.26
N ASP A 11 14.67 -0.61 -19.62
CA ASP A 11 15.41 0.64 -19.44
C ASP A 11 14.90 1.43 -18.22
N ALA A 12 15.55 2.55 -17.91
CA ALA A 12 15.20 3.39 -16.77
C ALA A 12 13.75 3.93 -16.86
N SER A 13 13.21 4.13 -18.07
CA SER A 13 11.83 4.58 -18.24
C SER A 13 10.83 3.48 -17.89
N ASP A 14 11.09 2.23 -18.30
CA ASP A 14 10.27 1.07 -17.92
C ASP A 14 10.22 0.88 -16.39
N VAL A 15 11.36 1.09 -15.72
CA VAL A 15 11.46 0.93 -14.26
C VAL A 15 10.75 2.09 -13.53
N SER A 16 10.89 3.32 -14.03
CA SER A 16 10.16 4.49 -13.53
C SER A 16 8.64 4.27 -13.60
N GLU A 17 8.12 3.84 -14.76
CA GLU A 17 6.71 3.52 -14.94
C GLU A 17 6.26 2.39 -14.00
N GLY A 18 7.08 1.36 -13.82
CA GLY A 18 6.82 0.29 -12.87
C GLY A 18 6.62 0.77 -11.43
N TYR A 19 7.43 1.74 -10.98
CA TYR A 19 7.29 2.33 -9.65
C TYR A 19 6.11 3.30 -9.55
N ALA A 20 5.76 4.02 -10.63
CA ALA A 20 4.53 4.81 -10.67
C ALA A 20 3.28 3.92 -10.49
N LEU A 21 3.22 2.79 -11.20
CA LEU A 21 2.15 1.80 -11.03
C LEU A 21 2.12 1.19 -9.63
N ALA A 22 3.29 0.90 -9.05
CA ALA A 22 3.38 0.41 -7.68
C ALA A 22 2.85 1.45 -6.67
N TYR A 23 3.17 2.74 -6.86
CA TYR A 23 2.65 3.82 -6.04
C TYR A 23 1.12 3.89 -6.11
N GLU A 24 0.54 3.85 -7.30
CA GLU A 24 -0.92 3.85 -7.50
C GLU A 24 -1.59 2.67 -6.77
N GLN A 25 -1.03 1.46 -6.90
CA GLN A 25 -1.57 0.28 -6.22
C GLN A 25 -1.52 0.39 -4.69
N VAL A 26 -0.44 0.95 -4.14
CA VAL A 26 -0.33 1.17 -2.69
C VAL A 26 -1.30 2.27 -2.23
N ALA A 27 -1.53 3.30 -3.05
CA ALA A 27 -2.51 4.33 -2.76
C ALA A 27 -3.94 3.75 -2.71
N ASP A 28 -4.30 2.89 -3.65
CA ASP A 28 -5.58 2.16 -3.63
C ASP A 28 -5.70 1.27 -2.38
N LEU A 29 -4.63 0.57 -2.01
CA LEU A 29 -4.59 -0.21 -0.77
C LEU A 29 -4.80 0.67 0.47
N SER A 30 -4.23 1.87 0.50
CA SER A 30 -4.46 2.84 1.59
C SER A 30 -5.95 3.14 1.74
N VAL A 31 -6.63 3.47 0.63
CA VAL A 31 -8.07 3.76 0.62
C VAL A 31 -8.89 2.56 1.10
N MET A 32 -8.50 1.34 0.70
CA MET A 32 -9.16 0.12 1.17
C MET A 32 -9.00 -0.09 2.67
N ILE A 33 -7.80 0.13 3.21
CA ILE A 33 -7.51 0.00 4.65
C ILE A 33 -8.29 1.03 5.45
N ASP A 34 -8.39 2.27 4.98
CA ASP A 34 -9.22 3.31 5.60
C ASP A 34 -10.70 2.92 5.64
N ALA A 35 -11.22 2.36 4.54
CA ALA A 35 -12.60 1.86 4.49
C ALA A 35 -12.83 0.71 5.48
N MET A 36 -11.89 -0.22 5.58
CA MET A 36 -11.93 -1.34 6.54
C MET A 36 -11.88 -0.85 7.99
N ARG A 37 -11.01 0.11 8.30
CA ARG A 37 -10.92 0.74 9.63
C ARG A 37 -12.24 1.40 10.00
N ASN A 38 -12.78 2.25 9.12
CA ASN A 38 -14.04 2.94 9.34
C ASN A 38 -15.21 1.96 9.59
N ASN A 39 -15.26 0.86 8.84
CA ASN A 39 -16.28 -0.18 9.05
C ASN A 39 -16.09 -0.90 10.40
N HIS A 40 -14.85 -1.22 10.76
CA HIS A 40 -14.52 -1.81 12.05
C HIS A 40 -14.92 -0.89 13.22
N GLU A 41 -14.57 0.40 13.15
CA GLU A 41 -14.88 1.37 14.20
C GLU A 41 -16.38 1.53 14.42
N LYS A 42 -17.17 1.64 13.34
CA LYS A 42 -18.64 1.68 13.40
C LYS A 42 -19.22 0.40 14.02
N THR A 43 -18.70 -0.76 13.62
CA THR A 43 -19.15 -2.05 14.14
C THR A 43 -18.80 -2.19 15.62
N ALA A 44 -17.59 -1.81 16.01
CA ALA A 44 -17.14 -1.82 17.39
C ALA A 44 -17.99 -0.88 18.24
N GLU A 45 -18.26 0.34 17.78
CA GLU A 45 -19.14 1.29 18.48
C GLU A 45 -20.54 0.71 18.71
N TYR A 46 -21.14 0.11 17.69
CA TYR A 46 -22.45 -0.54 17.81
C TYR A 46 -22.42 -1.67 18.84
N VAL A 47 -21.46 -2.59 18.76
CA VAL A 47 -21.34 -3.73 19.66
C VAL A 47 -21.12 -3.28 21.11
N LYS A 48 -20.25 -2.28 21.32
CA LYS A 48 -20.03 -1.67 22.65
C LYS A 48 -21.33 -1.12 23.23
N LYS A 49 -22.10 -0.39 22.42
CA LYS A 49 -23.36 0.21 22.87
C LYS A 49 -24.44 -0.82 23.20
N VAL A 50 -24.57 -1.88 22.39
CA VAL A 50 -25.64 -2.88 22.54
C VAL A 50 -25.33 -3.90 23.64
N TYR A 51 -24.07 -4.31 23.76
CA TYR A 51 -23.66 -5.42 24.61
C TYR A 51 -22.75 -5.02 25.78
N ASN A 52 -22.47 -3.72 25.95
CA ASN A 52 -21.57 -3.17 26.99
C ASN A 52 -20.18 -3.83 26.99
N VAL A 53 -19.66 -4.13 25.79
CA VAL A 53 -18.34 -4.75 25.59
C VAL A 53 -17.23 -3.73 25.89
N PRO A 54 -16.17 -4.10 26.62
CA PRO A 54 -15.03 -3.21 26.85
C PRO A 54 -14.24 -2.87 25.57
N ASP A 55 -13.69 -1.66 25.49
CA ASP A 55 -12.85 -1.21 24.37
C ASP A 55 -11.61 -2.10 24.15
N THR A 56 -11.10 -2.73 25.21
CA THR A 56 -9.92 -3.59 25.17
C THR A 56 -10.08 -4.79 24.23
N VAL A 57 -11.31 -5.25 23.99
CA VAL A 57 -11.62 -6.35 23.07
C VAL A 57 -11.24 -6.02 21.62
N PHE A 58 -11.20 -4.73 21.27
CA PHE A 58 -10.88 -4.27 19.91
C PHE A 58 -9.43 -3.77 19.76
N SER A 59 -8.62 -3.89 20.81
CA SER A 59 -7.25 -3.32 20.85
C SER A 59 -6.32 -3.94 19.80
N ASP A 60 -6.41 -5.25 19.57
CA ASP A 60 -5.58 -5.94 18.58
C ASP A 60 -5.88 -5.46 17.15
N MET A 61 -7.14 -5.23 16.81
CA MET A 61 -7.50 -4.70 15.49
C MET A 61 -7.00 -3.27 15.29
N LYS A 62 -7.09 -2.42 16.31
CA LYS A 62 -6.50 -1.07 16.27
C LYS A 62 -4.99 -1.13 16.02
N ARG A 63 -4.30 -2.04 16.69
CA ARG A 63 -2.86 -2.27 16.49
C ARG A 63 -2.56 -2.75 15.08
N LEU A 64 -3.34 -3.69 14.53
CA LEU A 64 -3.15 -4.19 13.17
C LEU A 64 -3.32 -3.08 12.13
N PHE A 65 -4.36 -2.24 12.27
CA PHE A 65 -4.52 -1.12 11.34
C PHE A 65 -3.33 -0.13 11.42
N ALA A 66 -2.81 0.16 12.61
CA ALA A 66 -1.65 1.04 12.76
C ALA A 66 -0.38 0.46 12.11
N ILE A 67 -0.16 -0.87 12.23
CA ILE A 67 0.94 -1.55 11.55
C ILE A 67 0.80 -1.44 10.03
N VAL A 68 -0.40 -1.72 9.50
CA VAL A 68 -0.62 -1.70 8.05
C VAL A 68 -0.53 -0.28 7.50
N GLU A 69 -1.03 0.74 8.19
CA GLU A 69 -0.85 2.14 7.79
C GLU A 69 0.62 2.54 7.71
N GLY A 70 1.44 2.11 8.67
CA GLY A 70 2.89 2.32 8.61
C GLY A 70 3.50 1.68 7.36
N LEU A 71 3.17 0.41 7.09
CA LEU A 71 3.65 -0.28 5.89
C LEU A 71 3.21 0.40 4.59
N VAL A 72 1.96 0.88 4.52
CA VAL A 72 1.44 1.61 3.36
C VAL A 72 2.19 2.92 3.16
N SER A 73 2.40 3.70 4.22
CA SER A 73 3.14 4.95 4.18
C SER A 73 4.58 4.74 3.69
N ASP A 74 5.28 3.75 4.25
CA ASP A 74 6.66 3.43 3.87
C ASP A 74 6.74 3.01 2.39
N ASN A 75 5.76 2.25 1.90
CA ASN A 75 5.73 1.81 0.50
C ASN A 75 5.37 2.92 -0.48
N LEU A 76 4.50 3.87 -0.10
CA LEU A 76 4.22 5.07 -0.91
C LEU A 76 5.49 5.91 -1.07
N GLU A 77 6.17 6.19 0.04
CA GLU A 77 7.41 6.96 0.03
C GLU A 77 8.49 6.24 -0.79
N PHE A 78 8.67 4.94 -0.56
CA PHE A 78 9.63 4.15 -1.31
C PHE A 78 9.33 4.16 -2.82
N SER A 79 8.09 3.84 -3.22
CA SER A 79 7.72 3.77 -4.64
C SER A 79 7.93 5.11 -5.32
N LYS A 80 7.53 6.21 -4.68
CA LYS A 80 7.73 7.56 -5.23
C LYS A 80 9.21 7.93 -5.35
N SER A 81 10.02 7.59 -4.33
CA SER A 81 11.46 7.84 -4.35
C SER A 81 12.18 7.11 -5.49
N GLN A 82 11.75 5.88 -5.79
CA GLN A 82 12.33 5.08 -6.87
C GLN A 82 11.86 5.57 -8.24
N GLU A 83 10.57 5.87 -8.41
CA GLU A 83 10.04 6.53 -9.61
C GLU A 83 10.86 7.79 -9.94
N ASP A 84 11.00 8.70 -8.97
CA ASP A 84 11.74 9.96 -9.17
C ASP A 84 13.23 9.74 -9.47
N ALA A 85 13.84 8.66 -8.95
CA ALA A 85 15.24 8.33 -9.20
C ALA A 85 15.46 7.84 -10.63
N TYR A 86 14.64 6.89 -11.09
CA TYR A 86 14.74 6.34 -12.45
C TYR A 86 14.26 7.33 -13.51
N GLN A 87 13.27 8.18 -13.19
CA GLN A 87 12.85 9.26 -14.07
C GLN A 87 14.00 10.23 -14.35
N LYS A 88 14.76 10.62 -13.33
CA LYS A 88 15.95 11.47 -13.50
C LYS A 88 17.05 10.79 -14.32
N GLU A 89 17.25 9.49 -14.13
CA GLU A 89 18.23 8.72 -14.92
C GLU A 89 17.85 8.68 -16.40
N TYR A 90 16.57 8.46 -16.71
CA TYR A 90 16.06 8.50 -18.07
C TYR A 90 16.17 9.90 -18.73
N GLU A 91 15.96 10.97 -17.96
CA GLU A 91 15.99 12.36 -18.44
C GLU A 91 17.42 12.93 -18.61
N SER A 92 18.45 12.25 -18.12
CA SER A 92 19.86 12.69 -18.12
C SER A 92 20.61 12.29 -19.40
#